data_AF-W0J6Z7-F1
#
_entry.id   AF-W0J6Z7-F1
#
_cell.length_a   1.000
_cell.length_b   1.000
_cell.length_c   1.000
_cell.angle_alpha   90.00
_cell.angle_beta   90.00
_cell.angle_gamma   90.00
#
_symmetry.space_group_name_H-M   'P 1'
#
loop_
_entity.id
_entity.type
_entity.pdbx_description
1 polymer ?
#
loop_
_entity_poly.entity_id
_entity_poly.type
_entity_poly.pdbx_seq_one_letter_code
_entity_poly.pdbx_strand_id
1 'polypeptide(L)'
;MKTFKRHRTLKELKAVCKKLGWKLDTTRFDHEGSDHVTIIWQTGRMTGRTMFSTVNGRFFGKLKDGRFYSSDEAKHDKKPWFRALLNAVYV
;
A
#
# COMPACT_ATOMS: atom_id res chain seq x y z
N MET A 1 -9.05 13.43 10.48
CA MET A 1 -8.43 12.51 9.51
C MET A 1 -7.02 13.03 9.23
N LYS A 2 -6.01 12.17 9.05
CA LYS A 2 -4.68 12.66 8.69
C LYS A 2 -4.75 13.15 7.24
N THR A 3 -4.46 14.41 6.98
CA THR A 3 -4.43 14.99 5.64
C THR A 3 -3.08 14.69 5.01
N PHE A 4 -3.07 13.84 4.01
CA PHE A 4 -1.88 13.58 3.20
C PHE A 4 -1.81 14.61 2.07
N LYS A 5 -0.61 15.13 1.79
CA LYS A 5 -0.38 16.11 0.72
C LYS A 5 -0.34 15.46 -0.65
N ARG A 6 0.22 14.25 -0.74
CA ARG A 6 0.35 13.48 -1.97
C ARG A 6 0.59 12.00 -1.68
N HIS A 7 0.49 11.16 -2.70
CA HIS A 7 1.04 9.81 -2.66
C HIS A 7 2.54 9.79 -2.94
N ARG A 8 3.19 8.73 -2.49
CA ARG A 8 4.60 8.47 -2.75
C ARG A 8 4.81 8.04 -4.20
N THR A 9 5.96 8.42 -4.74
CA THR A 9 6.47 7.90 -6.02
C THR A 9 6.92 6.45 -5.85
N LEU A 10 7.10 5.73 -6.95
CA LEU A 10 7.62 4.35 -6.91
C LEU A 10 8.99 4.27 -6.22
N LYS A 11 9.88 5.25 -6.48
CA LYS A 11 11.20 5.34 -5.84
C LYS A 11 11.09 5.49 -4.32
N GLU A 12 10.19 6.36 -3.85
CA GLU A 12 9.94 6.57 -2.42
C GLU A 12 9.30 5.33 -1.78
N LEU A 13 8.34 4.70 -2.46
CA LEU A 13 7.67 3.50 -2.00
C LEU A 13 8.65 2.34 -1.84
N LYS A 14 9.60 2.18 -2.77
CA LYS A 14 10.67 1.18 -2.69
C LYS A 14 11.54 1.39 -1.45
N ALA A 15 11.93 2.64 -1.16
CA ALA A 15 12.71 2.97 0.03
C ALA A 15 11.94 2.68 1.33
N VAL A 16 10.64 3.03 1.36
CA VAL A 16 9.77 2.76 2.51
C VAL A 16 9.57 1.26 2.72
N CYS A 17 9.27 0.50 1.68
CA CYS A 17 9.10 -0.95 1.78
C CYS A 17 10.38 -1.61 2.31
N LYS A 18 11.55 -1.21 1.80
CA LYS A 18 12.85 -1.67 2.30
C LYS A 18 13.03 -1.36 3.79
N LYS A 19 12.71 -0.13 4.23
CA LYS A 19 12.79 0.29 5.64
C LYS A 19 11.85 -0.51 6.56
N LEU A 20 10.66 -0.85 6.07
CA LEU A 20 9.63 -1.57 6.83
C LEU A 20 9.77 -3.10 6.75
N GLY A 21 10.73 -3.62 5.97
CA GLY A 21 10.84 -5.05 5.69
C GLY A 21 9.69 -5.61 4.86
N TRP A 22 8.97 -4.76 4.12
CA TRP A 22 7.89 -5.15 3.23
C TRP A 22 8.43 -5.47 1.84
N LYS A 23 7.75 -6.38 1.12
CA LYS A 23 8.11 -6.68 -0.26
C LYS A 23 7.33 -5.78 -1.21
N LEU A 24 8.00 -5.30 -2.24
CA LEU A 24 7.40 -4.55 -3.34
C LEU A 24 7.66 -5.34 -4.63
N ASP A 25 6.59 -5.76 -5.28
CA ASP A 25 6.58 -6.44 -6.57
C ASP A 25 6.15 -5.44 -7.65
N THR A 26 7.08 -5.15 -8.54
CA THR A 26 6.94 -4.19 -9.66
C THR A 26 6.81 -4.87 -11.01
N THR A 27 6.69 -6.20 -11.06
CA THR A 27 6.72 -6.98 -12.31
C THR A 27 5.74 -6.46 -13.36
N ARG A 28 4.49 -6.20 -12.94
CA ARG A 28 3.45 -5.65 -13.84
C ARG A 28 3.78 -4.25 -14.35
N PHE A 29 4.39 -3.43 -13.50
CA PHE A 29 4.81 -2.09 -13.86
C PHE A 29 5.96 -2.12 -14.87
N ASP A 30 6.98 -2.95 -14.61
CA ASP A 30 8.20 -3.01 -15.40
C ASP A 30 8.04 -3.77 -16.72
N HIS A 31 7.17 -4.79 -16.78
CA HIS A 31 7.05 -5.69 -17.93
C HIS A 31 5.73 -5.61 -18.69
N GLU A 32 4.64 -5.16 -18.06
CA GLU A 32 3.30 -5.15 -18.68
C GLU A 32 2.79 -3.73 -18.96
N GLY A 33 3.59 -2.70 -18.65
CA GLY A 33 3.17 -1.30 -18.78
C GLY A 33 2.02 -0.91 -17.85
N SER A 34 1.79 -1.69 -16.79
CA SER A 34 0.75 -1.42 -15.79
C SER A 34 1.15 -0.23 -14.93
N ASP A 35 0.18 0.54 -14.47
CA ASP A 35 0.38 1.58 -13.44
C ASP A 35 0.34 1.01 -12.01
N HIS A 36 0.19 -0.31 -11.86
CA HIS A 36 0.01 -0.95 -10.56
C HIS A 36 1.27 -1.65 -10.07
N VAL A 37 1.55 -1.48 -8.78
CA VAL A 37 2.56 -2.26 -8.04
C VAL A 37 1.93 -2.98 -6.86
N THR A 38 2.51 -4.12 -6.50
CA THR A 38 2.03 -4.94 -5.38
C THR A 38 2.92 -4.76 -4.16
N ILE A 39 2.33 -4.36 -3.04
CA ILE A 39 2.98 -4.31 -1.72
C ILE A 39 2.54 -5.53 -0.91
N ILE A 40 3.48 -6.34 -0.45
CA ILE A 40 3.24 -7.41 0.52
C ILE A 40 3.77 -6.92 1.85
N TRP A 41 2.86 -6.66 2.78
CA TRP A 41 3.15 -6.00 4.04
C TRP A 41 2.76 -6.85 5.24
N GLN A 42 3.45 -6.60 6.35
CA GLN A 42 3.10 -7.12 7.65
C GLN A 42 3.19 -5.99 8.68
N THR A 43 2.13 -5.83 9.48
CA THR A 43 2.09 -4.90 10.62
C THR A 43 1.52 -5.61 11.82
N GLY A 44 2.37 -5.93 12.81
CA GLY A 44 2.00 -6.79 13.93
C GLY A 44 1.59 -8.18 13.43
N ARG A 45 0.41 -8.64 13.82
CA ARG A 45 -0.18 -9.93 13.38
C ARG A 45 -0.95 -9.84 12.06
N MET A 46 -1.06 -8.64 11.48
CA MET A 46 -1.82 -8.43 10.24
C MET A 46 -0.87 -8.53 9.05
N THR A 47 -1.26 -9.33 8.07
CA THR A 47 -0.55 -9.48 6.78
C THR A 47 -1.55 -9.21 5.65
N GLY A 48 -1.10 -8.52 4.62
CA GLY A 48 -1.92 -8.25 3.46
C GLY A 48 -1.11 -8.06 2.18
N ARG A 49 -1.82 -8.16 1.06
CA ARG A 49 -1.34 -7.80 -0.27
C ARG A 49 -2.13 -6.59 -0.74
N THR A 50 -1.45 -5.52 -1.09
CA THR A 50 -2.03 -4.26 -1.58
C THR A 50 -1.57 -4.01 -3.01
N MET A 51 -2.51 -3.78 -3.91
CA MET A 51 -2.23 -3.25 -5.23
C MET A 51 -2.40 -1.72 -5.18
N PHE A 52 -1.34 -1.00 -5.52
CA PHE A 52 -1.27 0.46 -5.47
C PHE A 52 -1.05 1.02 -6.87
N SER A 53 -1.87 1.98 -7.28
CA SER A 53 -1.69 2.69 -8.55
C SER A 53 -0.72 3.85 -8.36
N THR A 54 0.37 3.86 -9.13
CA THR A 54 1.37 4.94 -9.11
C THR A 54 0.87 6.22 -9.77
N VAL A 55 -0.25 6.17 -10.49
CA VAL A 55 -0.81 7.32 -11.23
C VAL A 55 -1.73 8.16 -10.36
N ASN A 56 -2.62 7.54 -9.60
CA ASN A 56 -3.62 8.26 -8.79
C ASN A 56 -3.46 8.04 -7.27
N GLY A 57 -2.52 7.19 -6.87
CA GLY A 57 -2.24 6.90 -5.47
C GLY A 57 -3.31 6.09 -4.75
N ARG A 58 -4.33 5.59 -5.44
CA ARG A 58 -5.35 4.70 -4.86
C ARG A 58 -4.80 3.31 -4.67
N PHE A 59 -5.38 2.59 -3.72
CA PHE A 59 -5.05 1.19 -3.53
C PHE A 59 -6.25 0.36 -3.14
N PHE A 60 -6.16 -0.93 -3.44
CA PHE A 60 -7.04 -1.95 -2.92
C PHE A 60 -6.21 -3.16 -2.52
N GLY A 61 -6.72 -4.00 -1.64
CA GLY A 61 -5.96 -5.13 -1.16
C GLY A 61 -6.82 -6.18 -0.49
N LYS A 62 -6.14 -7.27 -0.15
CA LYS A 62 -6.71 -8.41 0.54
C LYS A 62 -5.85 -8.76 1.74
N LEU A 63 -6.47 -8.91 2.89
CA LEU A 63 -5.86 -9.45 4.10
C LEU A 63 -5.68 -10.96 3.97
N LYS A 64 -4.74 -11.53 4.73
CA LYS A 64 -4.50 -12.98 4.75
C LYS A 64 -5.76 -13.79 5.10
N ASP A 65 -6.66 -13.24 5.90
CA ASP A 65 -7.94 -13.85 6.29
C ASP A 65 -9.05 -13.74 5.23
N GLY A 66 -8.75 -13.18 4.06
CA GLY A 66 -9.68 -13.10 2.95
C GLY A 66 -10.44 -11.78 2.83
N ARG A 67 -10.41 -10.91 3.84
CA ARG A 67 -11.11 -9.63 3.81
C ARG A 67 -10.48 -8.65 2.83
N PHE A 68 -11.31 -7.95 2.06
CA PHE A 68 -10.88 -6.89 1.16
C PHE A 68 -10.86 -5.53 1.88
N TYR A 69 -10.08 -4.60 1.34
CA TYR A 69 -10.05 -3.20 1.75
C TYR A 69 -9.61 -2.31 0.59
N SER A 70 -9.95 -1.02 0.63
CA SER A 70 -9.45 -0.01 -0.30
C SER A 70 -9.06 1.27 0.42
N SER A 71 -8.37 2.17 -0.29
CA SER A 71 -8.05 3.52 0.17
C SER A 71 -9.28 4.38 0.48
N ASP A 72 -10.46 3.99 -0.03
CA ASP A 72 -11.70 4.75 0.10
C ASP A 72 -12.55 4.27 1.31
N GLU A 73 -12.13 3.20 2.01
CA GLU A 73 -12.86 2.63 3.14
C GLU A 73 -12.52 3.28 4.49
N ALA A 74 -13.36 4.20 4.95
CA ALA A 74 -13.25 4.83 6.28
C ALA A 74 -13.32 3.82 7.46
N LYS A 75 -13.82 2.60 7.24
CA LYS A 75 -13.94 1.54 8.26
C LYS A 75 -12.58 1.11 8.84
N HIS A 76 -11.48 1.38 8.15
CA HIS A 76 -10.15 0.93 8.56
C HIS A 76 -9.22 2.05 9.04
N ASP A 77 -9.59 3.32 8.89
CA ASP A 77 -8.79 4.51 9.25
C ASP A 77 -8.25 4.54 10.70
N LYS A 78 -8.99 3.93 11.63
CA LYS A 78 -8.59 3.85 13.04
C LYS A 78 -7.72 2.63 13.36
N LYS A 79 -7.58 1.68 12.44
CA LYS A 79 -6.83 0.45 12.66
C LYS A 79 -5.32 0.69 12.49
N PRO A 80 -4.45 0.22 13.42
CA PRO A 80 -3.02 0.45 13.34
C PRO A 80 -2.36 -0.04 12.05
N TRP A 81 -2.75 -1.21 11.55
CA TRP A 81 -2.22 -1.76 10.30
C TRP A 81 -2.57 -0.91 9.08
N PHE A 82 -3.78 -0.35 9.04
CA PHE A 82 -4.22 0.48 7.93
C PHE A 82 -3.55 1.85 7.99
N ARG A 83 -3.38 2.43 9.18
CA ARG A 83 -2.58 3.66 9.38
C ARG A 83 -1.12 3.46 8.95
N ALA A 84 -0.52 2.31 9.26
CA ALA A 84 0.83 1.99 8.81
C ALA A 84 0.90 1.93 7.28
N LEU A 85 -0.08 1.29 6.64
CA LEU A 85 -0.21 1.25 5.19
C LEU A 85 -0.38 2.65 4.58
N LEU A 86 -1.30 3.46 5.11
CA LEU A 86 -1.52 4.85 4.67
C LEU A 86 -0.24 5.68 4.80
N ASN A 87 0.48 5.60 5.93
CA ASN A 87 1.76 6.30 6.11
C ASN A 87 2.88 5.78 5.18
N ALA A 88 2.76 4.54 4.71
CA ALA A 88 3.71 3.95 3.78
C ALA A 88 3.46 4.41 2.34
N VAL A 89 2.21 4.62 1.93
CA VAL A 89 1.86 5.03 0.55
C VAL A 89 1.67 6.54 0.38
N TYR A 90 1.40 7.27 1.46
CA TYR A 90 1.14 8.71 1.42
C TYR A 90 2.17 9.53 2.24
N VAL A 91 2.28 10.82 1.90
CA VAL A 91 3.13 11.82 2.58
C VAL A 91 2.26 12.92 3.18
#